data_AF-A0A951QB91-F1
#
_entry.id   AF-A0A951QB91-F1
#
_cell.length_a   1.000
_cell.length_b   1.000
_cell.length_c   1.000
_cell.angle_alpha   90.00
_cell.angle_beta   90.00
_cell.angle_gamma   90.00
#
_symmetry.space_group_name_H-M   'P 1'
#
loop_
_entity.id
_entity.type
_entity.pdbx_description
1 polymer ?
#
loop_
_entity_poly.entity_id
_entity_poly.type
_entity_poly.pdbx_seq_one_letter_code
_entity_poly.pdbx_strand_id
1 'polypeptide(L)'
;MTISTSELLALLNEFISENQLRLSQHTFIASERHKDVKECLMHLEGIVGRNEENIKKLTNPPLIPDKRVLGKKLADSLSQLEQYLYSTFKDACEVAFDYVAKFFKDRSFVLPRVCVKVIAGDQLVVLFRRPELQIQSLNISTDGNTAFEKIAAGADYFICNDIPESVENGGYQNVRLIKEKVLEFNKSDFRNSFLYDDEIDDASRAWRECWKEIVVVEGNSQRTMQPPLDSCYKSILVIPMSLETGKLDEAFVSHFNISTESGRAIFGFVSFDHRHVDFFDETLDVAFGYILADILSLYLIQQLTYTQYSSIYYQAATLLSHLGH
;
A
#
# COMPACT_ATOMS: atom_id res chain seq x y z
N MET A 1 25.32 -14.34 4.34
CA MET A 1 25.70 -15.13 3.14
C MET A 1 24.92 -14.59 1.96
N THR A 2 25.47 -14.63 0.75
CA THR A 2 24.75 -14.17 -0.46
C THR A 2 23.98 -15.34 -1.06
N ILE A 3 22.67 -15.15 -1.31
CA ILE A 3 21.85 -16.09 -2.09
C ILE A 3 22.55 -16.39 -3.41
N SER A 4 22.65 -17.67 -3.81
CA SER A 4 23.28 -17.99 -5.09
C SER A 4 22.42 -17.48 -6.25
N THR A 5 23.04 -17.18 -7.40
CA THR A 5 22.30 -16.74 -8.59
C THR A 5 21.22 -17.75 -9.00
N SER A 6 21.50 -19.05 -8.89
CA SER A 6 20.53 -20.10 -9.23
C SER A 6 19.34 -20.11 -8.28
N GLU A 7 19.57 -19.94 -6.97
CA GLU A 7 18.49 -19.86 -5.98
C GLU A 7 17.65 -18.59 -6.17
N LEU A 8 18.30 -17.46 -6.47
CA LEU A 8 17.61 -16.21 -6.75
C LEU A 8 16.72 -16.33 -8.00
N LEU A 9 17.25 -16.87 -9.10
CA LEU A 9 16.48 -17.06 -10.33
C LEU A 9 15.31 -18.02 -10.11
N ALA A 10 15.49 -19.09 -9.34
CA ALA A 10 14.41 -20.00 -8.99
C ALA A 10 13.33 -19.29 -8.16
N LEU A 11 13.72 -18.50 -7.16
CA LEU A 11 12.82 -17.73 -6.31
C LEU A 11 12.00 -16.72 -7.14
N LEU A 12 12.66 -15.97 -8.03
CA LEU A 12 12.00 -15.00 -8.90
C LEU A 12 11.05 -15.68 -9.90
N ASN A 13 11.45 -16.80 -10.49
CA ASN A 13 10.62 -17.54 -11.41
C ASN A 13 9.36 -18.12 -10.72
N GLU A 14 9.51 -18.67 -9.52
CA GLU A 14 8.40 -19.13 -8.68
C GLU A 14 7.43 -17.97 -8.40
N PHE A 15 7.95 -16.84 -7.92
CA PHE A 15 7.16 -15.66 -7.58
C PHE A 15 6.37 -15.12 -8.79
N ILE A 16 7.04 -14.95 -9.93
CA ILE A 16 6.42 -14.41 -11.14
C ILE A 16 5.36 -15.38 -11.68
N SER A 17 5.68 -16.67 -11.78
CA SER A 17 4.76 -17.68 -12.31
C SER A 17 3.49 -17.80 -11.46
N GLU A 18 3.66 -17.79 -10.13
CA GLU A 18 2.55 -17.83 -9.18
C GLU A 18 1.63 -16.61 -9.34
N ASN A 19 2.21 -15.40 -9.44
CA ASN A 19 1.43 -14.17 -9.58
C ASN A 19 0.77 -14.04 -10.95
N GLN A 20 1.37 -14.53 -12.03
CA GLN A 20 0.71 -14.55 -13.35
C GLN A 20 -0.58 -15.36 -13.33
N LEU A 21 -0.55 -16.55 -12.72
CA LEU A 21 -1.74 -17.39 -12.56
C LEU A 21 -2.79 -16.70 -11.68
N ARG A 22 -2.39 -16.21 -10.50
CA ARG A 22 -3.29 -15.56 -9.55
C ARG A 22 -3.91 -14.28 -10.12
N LEU A 23 -3.14 -13.46 -10.83
CA LEU A 23 -3.63 -12.22 -11.43
C LEU A 23 -4.64 -12.49 -12.55
N SER A 24 -4.41 -13.54 -13.36
CA SER A 24 -5.34 -13.96 -14.40
C SER A 24 -6.69 -14.39 -13.80
N GLN A 25 -6.65 -15.21 -12.74
CA GLN A 25 -7.84 -15.63 -12.00
C GLN A 25 -8.54 -14.44 -11.33
N HIS A 26 -7.76 -13.54 -10.70
CA HIS A 26 -8.25 -12.34 -10.07
C HIS A 26 -9.02 -11.45 -11.04
N THR A 27 -8.43 -11.19 -12.21
CA THR A 27 -9.05 -10.35 -13.25
C THR A 27 -10.37 -10.96 -13.72
N PHE A 28 -10.40 -12.28 -13.96
CA PHE A 28 -11.63 -12.97 -14.38
C PHE A 28 -12.73 -12.89 -13.32
N ILE A 29 -12.43 -13.23 -12.06
CA ILE A 29 -13.44 -13.24 -11.00
C ILE A 29 -13.91 -11.82 -10.67
N ALA A 30 -13.01 -10.84 -10.62
CA ALA A 30 -13.37 -9.44 -10.41
C ALA A 30 -14.33 -8.93 -11.51
N SER A 31 -14.07 -9.28 -12.77
CA SER A 31 -14.96 -8.98 -13.90
C SER A 31 -16.35 -9.61 -13.72
N GLU A 32 -16.43 -10.90 -13.35
CA GLU A 32 -17.72 -11.56 -13.14
C GLU A 32 -18.51 -10.95 -11.97
N ARG A 33 -17.84 -10.61 -10.87
CA ARG A 33 -18.48 -9.91 -9.74
C ARG A 33 -18.95 -8.50 -10.11
N HIS A 34 -18.18 -7.80 -10.93
CA HIS A 34 -18.57 -6.48 -11.44
C HIS A 34 -19.78 -6.57 -12.38
N LYS A 35 -19.85 -7.62 -13.19
CA LYS A 35 -21.03 -7.92 -14.02
C LYS A 35 -22.27 -8.15 -13.17
N ASP A 36 -22.18 -8.86 -12.04
CA ASP A 36 -23.31 -9.03 -11.10
C ASP A 36 -23.83 -7.67 -10.60
N VAL A 37 -22.94 -6.73 -10.27
CA VAL A 37 -23.30 -5.36 -9.87
C VAL A 37 -24.03 -4.66 -11.01
N LYS A 38 -23.50 -4.74 -12.23
CA LYS A 38 -24.12 -4.14 -13.42
C LYS A 38 -25.53 -4.67 -13.68
N GLU A 39 -25.72 -5.97 -13.62
CA GLU A 39 -27.03 -6.60 -13.84
C GLU A 39 -28.04 -6.17 -12.78
N CYS A 40 -27.63 -6.14 -11.51
CA CYS A 40 -28.48 -5.65 -10.41
C CYS A 40 -28.86 -4.18 -10.60
N LEU A 41 -27.90 -3.34 -10.98
CA LEU A 41 -28.11 -1.92 -11.25
C LEU A 41 -29.11 -1.72 -12.40
N MET A 42 -28.89 -2.37 -13.54
CA MET A 42 -29.78 -2.26 -14.71
C MET A 42 -31.21 -2.70 -14.41
N HIS A 43 -31.38 -3.76 -13.61
CA HIS A 43 -32.71 -4.22 -13.21
C HIS A 43 -33.42 -3.21 -12.31
N LEU A 44 -32.69 -2.59 -11.38
CA LEU A 44 -33.22 -1.57 -10.48
C LEU A 44 -33.56 -0.27 -11.23
N GLU A 45 -32.71 0.18 -12.15
CA GLU A 45 -32.97 1.34 -13.00
C GLU A 45 -34.17 1.14 -13.94
N GLY A 46 -34.33 -0.06 -14.50
CA GLY A 46 -35.50 -0.42 -15.31
C GLY A 46 -36.81 -0.29 -14.55
N ILE A 47 -36.78 -0.53 -13.24
CA ILE A 47 -37.93 -0.42 -12.34
C ILE A 47 -38.16 1.02 -11.86
N VAL A 48 -37.09 1.75 -11.55
CA VAL A 48 -37.18 3.13 -11.03
C VAL A 48 -37.49 4.13 -12.14
N GLY A 49 -37.18 3.78 -13.40
CA GLY A 49 -37.27 4.67 -14.55
C GLY A 49 -36.10 5.65 -14.56
N ARG A 50 -35.52 5.92 -15.74
CA ARG A 50 -34.29 6.73 -15.91
C ARG A 50 -34.39 8.22 -15.52
N ASN A 51 -35.51 8.69 -14.95
CA ASN A 51 -35.71 10.11 -14.63
C ASN A 51 -35.56 10.36 -13.11
N GLU A 52 -34.59 11.19 -12.73
CA GLU A 52 -34.41 11.70 -11.35
C GLU A 52 -35.68 12.35 -10.78
N GLU A 53 -36.51 12.96 -11.63
CA GLU A 53 -37.82 13.49 -11.22
C GLU A 53 -38.79 12.41 -10.73
N ASN A 54 -38.69 11.18 -11.24
CA ASN A 54 -39.52 10.07 -10.80
C ASN A 54 -39.05 9.53 -9.45
N ILE A 55 -37.73 9.55 -9.18
CA ILE A 55 -37.15 9.14 -7.89
C ILE A 55 -37.71 10.00 -6.75
N LYS A 56 -37.87 11.32 -6.97
CA LYS A 56 -38.44 12.25 -5.98
C LYS A 56 -39.97 12.18 -5.87
N LYS A 57 -40.69 11.69 -6.88
CA LYS A 57 -42.17 11.62 -6.92
C LYS A 57 -42.75 10.29 -6.42
N LEU A 58 -41.91 9.33 -6.03
CA LEU A 58 -42.30 7.99 -5.56
C LEU A 58 -42.70 7.97 -4.07
N THR A 59 -43.73 8.72 -3.68
CA THR A 59 -44.30 8.69 -2.31
C THR A 59 -45.46 7.70 -2.13
N ASN A 60 -45.94 7.05 -3.20
CA ASN A 60 -47.01 6.05 -3.12
C ASN A 60 -46.61 4.76 -3.89
N PRO A 61 -46.49 3.60 -3.22
CA PRO A 61 -45.95 2.38 -3.84
C PRO A 61 -47.04 1.52 -4.52
N PRO A 62 -46.85 1.13 -5.80
CA PRO A 62 -47.47 -0.08 -6.33
C PRO A 62 -46.64 -1.33 -5.95
N LEU A 63 -47.29 -2.51 -5.97
CA LEU A 63 -46.73 -3.85 -5.75
C LEU A 63 -45.65 -4.23 -6.81
N ILE A 64 -44.52 -3.57 -6.76
CA ILE A 64 -43.30 -3.93 -7.47
C ILE A 64 -42.48 -4.80 -6.50
N PRO A 65 -41.82 -5.91 -6.93
CA PRO A 65 -40.90 -6.66 -6.07
C PRO A 65 -40.04 -5.68 -5.28
N ASP A 66 -40.15 -5.79 -3.96
CA ASP A 66 -39.87 -4.73 -3.00
C ASP A 66 -38.53 -4.08 -3.34
N LYS A 67 -38.53 -2.79 -3.65
CA LYS A 67 -37.30 -2.04 -3.99
C LYS A 67 -36.20 -2.27 -2.97
N ARG A 68 -36.58 -2.55 -1.71
CA ARG A 68 -35.68 -2.95 -0.63
C ARG A 68 -34.95 -4.26 -0.90
N VAL A 69 -35.61 -5.26 -1.49
CA VAL A 69 -35.00 -6.55 -1.86
C VAL A 69 -33.96 -6.38 -2.96
N LEU A 70 -34.27 -5.58 -3.99
CA LEU A 70 -33.32 -5.31 -5.08
C LEU A 70 -32.17 -4.39 -4.65
N GLY A 71 -32.47 -3.37 -3.84
CA GLY A 71 -31.45 -2.52 -3.21
C GLY A 71 -30.50 -3.35 -2.34
N LYS A 72 -31.04 -4.24 -1.50
CA LYS A 72 -30.24 -5.20 -0.74
C LYS A 72 -29.38 -6.08 -1.64
N LYS A 73 -29.93 -6.64 -2.73
CA LYS A 73 -29.16 -7.47 -3.67
C LYS A 73 -28.00 -6.68 -4.30
N LEU A 74 -28.22 -5.43 -4.69
CA LEU A 74 -27.16 -4.56 -5.22
C LEU A 74 -26.09 -4.27 -4.16
N ALA A 75 -26.49 -3.99 -2.92
CA ALA A 75 -25.57 -3.78 -1.80
C ALA A 75 -24.74 -5.05 -1.51
N ASP A 76 -25.38 -6.22 -1.49
CA ASP A 76 -24.71 -7.51 -1.30
C ASP A 76 -23.71 -7.78 -2.43
N SER A 77 -24.06 -7.50 -3.69
CA SER A 77 -23.16 -7.66 -4.84
C SER A 77 -21.97 -6.68 -4.79
N LEU A 78 -22.20 -5.42 -4.39
CA LEU A 78 -21.14 -4.42 -4.28
C LEU A 78 -20.18 -4.76 -3.14
N SER A 79 -20.72 -5.16 -1.98
CA SER A 79 -19.93 -5.64 -0.84
C SER A 79 -19.10 -6.88 -1.20
N GLN A 80 -19.66 -7.84 -1.95
CA GLN A 80 -18.92 -9.01 -2.44
C GLN A 80 -17.77 -8.64 -3.38
N LEU A 81 -17.98 -7.68 -4.28
CA LEU A 81 -16.92 -7.19 -5.17
C LEU A 81 -15.79 -6.53 -4.35
N GLU A 82 -16.12 -5.62 -3.45
CA GLU A 82 -15.15 -4.93 -2.59
C GLU A 82 -14.36 -5.89 -1.72
N GLN A 83 -15.06 -6.81 -1.05
CA GLN A 83 -14.44 -7.83 -0.22
C GLN A 83 -13.48 -8.70 -1.03
N TYR A 84 -13.88 -9.11 -2.25
CA TYR A 84 -13.03 -9.91 -3.13
C TYR A 84 -11.78 -9.17 -3.58
N LEU A 85 -11.92 -7.91 -4.00
CA LEU A 85 -10.80 -7.06 -4.41
C LEU A 85 -9.81 -6.89 -3.25
N TYR A 86 -10.31 -6.53 -2.06
CA TYR A 86 -9.50 -6.32 -0.87
C TYR A 86 -8.81 -7.61 -0.40
N SER A 87 -9.54 -8.72 -0.27
CA SER A 87 -8.96 -9.98 0.20
C SER A 87 -7.89 -10.49 -0.74
N THR A 88 -8.13 -10.41 -2.05
CA THR A 88 -7.15 -10.90 -3.03
C THR A 88 -5.90 -10.02 -3.08
N PHE A 89 -6.05 -8.69 -2.95
CA PHE A 89 -4.90 -7.78 -2.83
C PHE A 89 -4.09 -8.06 -1.56
N LYS A 90 -4.78 -8.30 -0.43
CA LYS A 90 -4.15 -8.68 0.83
C LYS A 90 -3.36 -9.99 0.68
N ASP A 91 -3.97 -11.02 0.09
CA ASP A 91 -3.32 -12.31 -0.15
C ASP A 91 -2.10 -12.16 -1.06
N ALA A 92 -2.17 -11.31 -2.09
CA ALA A 92 -1.03 -11.01 -2.95
C ALA A 92 0.12 -10.33 -2.18
N CYS A 93 -0.20 -9.41 -1.26
CA CYS A 93 0.79 -8.79 -0.38
C CYS A 93 1.41 -9.81 0.58
N GLU A 94 0.62 -10.72 1.17
CA GLU A 94 1.13 -11.76 2.06
C GLU A 94 2.14 -12.66 1.34
N VAL A 95 1.78 -13.13 0.15
CA VAL A 95 2.68 -13.92 -0.70
C VAL A 95 3.95 -13.13 -1.01
N ALA A 96 3.81 -11.91 -1.54
CA ALA A 96 4.95 -11.05 -1.86
C ALA A 96 5.90 -10.89 -0.67
N PHE A 97 5.35 -10.70 0.53
CA PHE A 97 6.15 -10.51 1.75
C PHE A 97 6.79 -11.81 2.26
N ASP A 98 6.21 -12.98 1.98
CA ASP A 98 6.89 -14.26 2.19
C ASP A 98 8.11 -14.40 1.27
N TYR A 99 8.02 -13.93 0.02
CA TYR A 99 9.17 -13.87 -0.88
C TYR A 99 10.24 -12.87 -0.41
N VAL A 100 9.84 -11.74 0.16
CA VAL A 100 10.77 -10.82 0.84
C VAL A 100 11.51 -11.54 1.97
N ALA A 101 10.79 -12.27 2.82
CA ALA A 101 11.40 -13.02 3.90
C ALA A 101 12.42 -14.04 3.37
N LYS A 102 12.08 -14.80 2.31
CA LYS A 102 12.99 -15.75 1.65
C LYS A 102 14.22 -15.06 1.06
N PHE A 103 14.07 -13.88 0.46
CA PHE A 103 15.16 -13.13 -0.18
C PHE A 103 16.16 -12.54 0.83
N PHE A 104 15.68 -12.07 1.98
CA PHE A 104 16.52 -11.44 3.02
C PHE A 104 17.00 -12.41 4.13
N LYS A 105 16.54 -13.67 4.15
CA LYS A 105 16.75 -14.63 5.26
C LYS A 105 18.20 -14.80 5.73
N ASP A 106 19.18 -14.68 4.82
CA ASP A 106 20.59 -14.98 5.11
C ASP A 106 21.42 -13.70 5.40
N ARG A 107 20.77 -12.53 5.47
CA ARG A 107 21.42 -11.24 5.71
C ARG A 107 21.39 -10.78 7.16
N SER A 108 20.34 -11.11 7.89
CA SER A 108 20.09 -10.68 9.27
C SER A 108 19.09 -11.62 9.94
N PHE A 109 19.19 -11.80 11.25
CA PHE A 109 18.19 -12.54 12.02
C PHE A 109 16.84 -11.82 12.04
N VAL A 110 16.88 -10.49 11.91
CA VAL A 110 15.70 -9.65 11.75
C VAL A 110 15.48 -9.34 10.28
N LEU A 111 14.29 -9.63 9.78
CA LEU A 111 13.90 -9.33 8.42
C LEU A 111 13.53 -7.85 8.27
N PRO A 112 13.71 -7.25 7.08
CA PRO A 112 13.19 -5.92 6.82
C PRO A 112 11.67 -5.93 6.94
N ARG A 113 11.14 -4.87 7.51
CA ARG A 113 9.70 -4.64 7.54
C ARG A 113 9.29 -4.16 6.17
N VAL A 114 8.12 -4.60 5.72
CA VAL A 114 7.59 -4.23 4.41
C VAL A 114 6.23 -3.59 4.58
N CYS A 115 5.99 -2.52 3.84
CA CYS A 115 4.77 -1.74 3.92
C CYS A 115 4.35 -1.29 2.51
N VAL A 116 3.10 -1.56 2.17
CA VAL A 116 2.44 -0.97 1.00
C VAL A 116 1.68 0.27 1.44
N LYS A 117 1.92 1.39 0.75
CA LYS A 117 1.26 2.67 0.97
C LYS A 117 0.65 3.19 -0.32
N VAL A 118 -0.47 3.89 -0.22
CA VAL A 118 -1.11 4.57 -1.35
C VAL A 118 -1.36 6.03 -1.00
N ILE A 119 -1.57 6.83 -2.04
CA ILE A 119 -1.95 8.23 -1.92
C ILE A 119 -3.48 8.29 -1.90
N ALA A 120 -4.05 8.76 -0.79
CA ALA A 120 -5.48 9.03 -0.64
C ALA A 120 -5.66 10.54 -0.36
N GLY A 121 -6.07 11.27 -1.39
CA GLY A 121 -6.07 12.74 -1.34
C GLY A 121 -4.63 13.28 -1.26
N ASP A 122 -4.34 14.06 -0.23
CA ASP A 122 -3.02 14.60 0.08
C ASP A 122 -2.23 13.73 1.09
N GLN A 123 -2.77 12.58 1.48
CA GLN A 123 -2.23 11.75 2.55
C GLN A 123 -1.69 10.40 2.05
N LEU A 124 -0.59 9.96 2.65
CA LEU A 124 -0.09 8.60 2.53
C LEU A 124 -0.80 7.70 3.54
N VAL A 125 -1.51 6.72 3.03
CA VAL A 125 -2.23 5.73 3.82
C VAL A 125 -1.55 4.37 3.69
N VAL A 126 -1.36 3.69 4.81
CA VAL A 126 -0.84 2.32 4.84
C VAL A 126 -1.97 1.36 4.48
N LEU A 127 -1.83 0.62 3.38
CA LEU A 127 -2.79 -0.43 3.02
C LEU A 127 -2.44 -1.76 3.67
N PHE A 128 -1.15 -2.08 3.70
CA PHE A 128 -0.68 -3.37 4.22
C PHE A 128 0.73 -3.21 4.81
N ARG A 129 1.02 -3.95 5.88
CA ARG A 129 2.34 -3.93 6.52
C ARG A 129 2.64 -5.26 7.20
N ARG A 130 3.90 -5.69 7.16
CA ARG A 130 4.42 -6.80 7.96
C ARG A 130 5.74 -6.43 8.64
N PRO A 131 5.88 -6.70 9.96
CA PRO A 131 4.83 -7.17 10.87
C PRO A 131 3.72 -6.13 11.03
N GLU A 132 2.50 -6.59 11.31
CA GLU A 132 1.38 -5.70 11.62
C GLU A 132 1.71 -4.91 12.89
N LEU A 133 1.48 -3.61 12.86
CA LEU A 133 1.68 -2.73 14.01
C LEU A 133 0.32 -2.11 14.33
N GLN A 134 -0.17 -2.34 15.55
CA GLN A 134 -1.39 -1.71 16.08
C GLN A 134 -1.15 -0.24 16.46
N ILE A 135 -0.55 0.50 15.54
CA ILE A 135 -0.25 1.92 15.69
C ILE A 135 -1.28 2.65 14.85
N GLN A 136 -1.92 3.68 15.42
CA GLN A 136 -2.74 4.57 14.63
C GLN A 136 -1.89 5.11 13.47
N SER A 137 -2.27 4.79 12.24
CA SER A 137 -1.61 5.32 11.06
C SER A 137 -1.65 6.84 11.15
N LEU A 138 -0.48 7.44 11.34
CA LEU A 138 -0.33 8.86 11.05
C LEU A 138 -0.57 8.97 9.56
N ASN A 139 -1.66 9.63 9.17
CA ASN A 139 -1.83 10.05 7.80
C ASN A 139 -0.82 11.17 7.59
N ILE A 140 0.24 10.88 6.83
CA ILE A 140 1.36 11.80 6.61
C ILE A 140 1.20 12.36 5.20
N SER A 141 1.32 13.66 5.05
CA SER A 141 1.41 14.29 3.73
C SER A 141 2.66 13.81 2.99
N THR A 142 2.62 13.76 1.66
CA THR A 142 3.75 13.29 0.85
C THR A 142 5.02 14.12 1.05
N ASP A 143 4.88 15.42 1.33
CA ASP A 143 5.96 16.37 1.64
C ASP A 143 6.56 16.20 3.06
N GLY A 144 5.90 15.45 3.94
CA GLY A 144 6.38 15.18 5.31
C GLY A 144 7.52 14.16 5.37
N ASN A 145 7.89 13.55 4.24
CA ASN A 145 8.89 12.50 4.19
C ASN A 145 9.66 12.53 2.87
N THR A 146 10.98 12.71 2.98
CA THR A 146 11.89 12.90 1.84
C THR A 146 11.84 11.77 0.81
N ALA A 147 11.58 10.53 1.23
CA ALA A 147 11.54 9.40 0.32
C ALA A 147 10.37 9.52 -0.66
N PHE A 148 9.17 9.81 -0.15
CA PHE A 148 7.97 9.94 -0.97
C PHE A 148 7.98 11.24 -1.76
N GLU A 149 8.47 12.33 -1.18
CA GLU A 149 8.65 13.61 -1.86
C GLU A 149 9.56 13.47 -3.09
N LYS A 150 10.75 12.86 -2.94
CA LYS A 150 11.69 12.69 -4.06
C LYS A 150 11.10 11.82 -5.18
N ILE A 151 10.42 10.74 -4.84
CA ILE A 151 9.78 9.86 -5.83
C ILE A 151 8.62 10.59 -6.53
N ALA A 152 7.80 11.34 -5.79
CA ALA A 152 6.74 12.17 -6.37
C ALA A 152 7.31 13.28 -7.28
N ALA A 153 8.52 13.78 -7.00
CA ALA A 153 9.26 14.71 -7.84
C ALA A 153 9.99 14.05 -9.04
N GLY A 154 9.82 12.74 -9.25
CA GLY A 154 10.34 12.03 -10.42
C GLY A 154 11.57 11.15 -10.17
N ALA A 155 12.01 10.96 -8.92
CA ALA A 155 13.04 9.98 -8.62
C ALA A 155 12.53 8.55 -8.89
N ASP A 156 13.39 7.70 -9.45
CA ASP A 156 13.04 6.32 -9.78
C ASP A 156 12.69 5.51 -8.53
N TYR A 157 13.49 5.68 -7.47
CA TYR A 157 13.32 5.07 -6.16
C TYR A 157 14.01 5.96 -5.11
N PHE A 158 13.92 5.58 -3.84
CA PHE A 158 14.69 6.22 -2.78
C PHE A 158 15.35 5.17 -1.89
N ILE A 159 16.65 5.31 -1.65
CA ILE A 159 17.40 4.50 -0.69
C ILE A 159 18.14 5.42 0.28
N CYS A 160 18.14 5.06 1.56
CA CYS A 160 18.95 5.70 2.58
C CYS A 160 19.39 4.64 3.59
N ASN A 161 20.67 4.30 3.54
CA ASN A 161 21.29 3.27 4.36
C ASN A 161 21.83 3.79 5.70
N ASP A 162 21.97 5.10 5.87
CA ASP A 162 22.31 5.71 7.16
C ASP A 162 21.39 6.90 7.41
N ILE A 163 20.20 6.62 7.95
CA ILE A 163 19.23 7.65 8.34
C ILE A 163 19.81 8.60 9.39
N PRO A 164 20.48 8.14 10.47
CA PRO A 164 21.12 9.05 11.43
C PRO A 164 22.07 10.07 10.78
N GLU A 165 22.95 9.64 9.89
CA GLU A 165 23.85 10.52 9.11
C GLU A 165 23.09 11.42 8.15
N SER A 166 22.13 10.88 7.42
CA SER A 166 21.35 11.64 6.46
C SER A 166 20.50 12.74 7.12
N VAL A 167 19.93 12.51 8.30
CA VAL A 167 19.16 13.53 9.04
C VAL A 167 20.06 14.67 9.53
N GLU A 168 21.25 14.36 10.07
CA GLU A 168 22.22 15.38 10.51
C GLU A 168 22.61 16.30 9.35
N ASN A 169 22.87 15.71 8.19
CA ASN A 169 23.25 16.44 6.97
C ASN A 169 22.05 17.07 6.24
N GLY A 170 20.83 16.93 6.76
CA GLY A 170 19.60 17.44 6.12
C GLY A 170 19.18 16.69 4.84
N GLY A 171 19.77 15.52 4.57
CA GLY A 171 19.46 14.66 3.43
C GLY A 171 18.23 13.76 3.60
N TYR A 172 17.72 13.60 4.82
CA TYR A 172 16.50 12.83 5.11
C TYR A 172 15.63 13.48 6.18
N GLN A 173 14.33 13.50 5.93
CA GLN A 173 13.29 13.95 6.84
C GLN A 173 12.19 12.89 6.96
N ASN A 174 11.71 12.70 8.18
CA ASN A 174 10.52 11.92 8.48
C ASN A 174 9.76 12.57 9.64
N VAL A 175 8.46 12.80 9.49
CA VAL A 175 7.64 13.41 10.55
C VAL A 175 7.67 12.67 11.89
N ARG A 176 8.04 11.38 11.93
CA ARG A 176 8.17 10.59 13.14
C ARG A 176 9.52 10.77 13.84
N LEU A 177 10.51 11.36 13.19
CA LEU A 177 11.81 11.65 13.82
C LEU A 177 11.77 13.01 14.53
N ILE A 178 12.43 13.08 15.68
CA ILE A 178 12.65 14.30 16.45
C ILE A 178 14.06 14.76 16.11
N LYS A 179 14.17 15.73 15.19
CA LYS A 179 15.46 16.14 14.59
C LYS A 179 16.48 16.56 15.65
N GLU A 180 16.03 17.29 16.66
CA GLU A 180 16.88 17.81 17.75
C GLU A 180 17.57 16.65 18.48
N LYS A 181 16.83 15.57 18.76
CA LYS A 181 17.38 14.40 19.44
C LYS A 181 18.34 13.61 18.55
N VAL A 182 18.11 13.56 17.24
CA VAL A 182 19.04 12.93 16.29
C VAL A 182 20.38 13.68 16.24
N LEU A 183 20.38 15.01 16.45
CA LEU A 183 21.60 15.81 16.49
C LEU A 183 22.39 15.62 17.79
N GLU A 184 21.71 15.30 18.89
CA GLU A 184 22.34 15.01 20.20
C GLU A 184 22.82 13.56 20.33
N PHE A 185 22.45 12.72 19.38
CA PHE A 185 22.67 11.29 19.41
C PHE A 185 24.12 10.90 19.06
N ASN A 186 24.78 10.15 19.96
CA ASN A 186 26.15 9.71 19.75
C ASN A 186 26.24 8.54 18.74
N LYS A 187 26.86 8.81 17.58
CA LYS A 187 26.97 7.84 16.48
C LYS A 187 28.08 6.82 16.62
N SER A 188 29.10 7.10 17.46
CA SER A 188 30.23 6.19 17.65
C SER A 188 29.79 4.80 18.15
N ASP A 189 28.63 4.75 18.79
CA ASP A 189 28.13 3.56 19.47
C ASP A 189 27.45 2.59 18.48
N PHE A 190 27.14 3.01 17.23
CA PHE A 190 26.45 2.18 16.23
C PHE A 190 27.35 1.31 15.38
N ARG A 191 28.49 1.83 14.94
CA ARG A 191 29.32 1.15 13.93
C ARG A 191 29.90 -0.18 14.43
N ASN A 192 29.87 -0.43 15.74
CA ASN A 192 30.40 -1.63 16.39
C ASN A 192 29.33 -2.66 16.80
N SER A 193 28.03 -2.37 16.63
CA SER A 193 26.91 -3.19 17.15
C SER A 193 26.50 -4.39 16.26
N PHE A 194 27.10 -4.54 15.07
CA PHE A 194 26.74 -5.58 14.09
C PHE A 194 26.85 -7.05 14.55
N LEU A 195 27.46 -7.33 15.71
CA LEU A 195 27.81 -8.70 16.12
C LEU A 195 26.85 -9.36 17.12
N TYR A 196 25.89 -8.63 17.71
CA TYR A 196 24.99 -9.21 18.73
C TYR A 196 23.54 -8.73 18.53
N ASP A 197 22.79 -9.46 17.69
CA ASP A 197 21.40 -9.14 17.29
C ASP A 197 20.35 -9.33 18.41
N ASP A 198 20.72 -9.96 19.54
CA ASP A 198 19.79 -10.38 20.60
C ASP A 198 19.78 -9.47 21.85
N GLU A 199 20.77 -8.62 22.05
CA GLU A 199 20.78 -7.69 23.19
C GLU A 199 20.32 -6.29 22.75
N ILE A 200 19.28 -5.78 23.42
CA ILE A 200 18.90 -4.37 23.33
C ILE A 200 20.06 -3.56 23.90
N ASP A 201 20.95 -3.11 23.03
CA ASP A 201 22.06 -2.25 23.39
C ASP A 201 21.57 -0.83 23.73
N ASP A 202 22.40 -0.10 24.48
CA ASP A 202 22.10 1.27 24.89
C ASP A 202 21.94 2.21 23.68
N ALA A 203 22.65 1.90 22.60
CA ALA A 203 22.54 2.60 21.34
C ALA A 203 21.11 2.50 20.78
N SER A 204 20.53 1.31 20.68
CA SER A 204 19.17 1.09 20.20
C SER A 204 18.11 1.75 21.08
N ARG A 205 18.34 1.81 22.41
CA ARG A 205 17.48 2.58 23.33
C ARG A 205 17.55 4.08 23.05
N ALA A 206 18.75 4.64 22.91
CA ALA A 206 18.94 6.05 22.56
C ALA A 206 18.32 6.37 21.18
N TRP A 207 18.42 5.45 20.22
CA TRP A 207 17.82 5.65 18.90
C TRP A 207 16.31 5.75 18.99
N ARG A 208 15.67 4.88 19.77
CA ARG A 208 14.22 4.92 20.00
C ARG A 208 13.74 6.26 20.53
N GLU A 209 14.53 6.92 21.37
CA GLU A 209 14.17 8.24 21.92
C GLU A 209 14.11 9.33 20.85
N CYS A 210 14.79 9.13 19.72
CA CYS A 210 14.73 10.02 18.55
C CYS A 210 13.42 9.87 17.77
N TRP A 211 12.59 8.88 18.08
CA TRP A 211 11.29 8.68 17.44
C TRP A 211 10.16 9.21 18.32
N LYS A 212 9.17 9.85 17.69
CA LYS A 212 7.95 10.31 18.34
C LYS A 212 7.16 9.14 18.93
N GLU A 213 6.52 9.43 20.06
CA GLU A 213 5.59 8.50 20.69
C GLU A 213 4.45 8.14 19.74
N ILE A 214 3.97 6.92 19.88
CA ILE A 214 2.91 6.34 19.07
C ILE A 214 1.62 6.24 19.89
N VAL A 215 0.50 6.43 19.21
CA VAL A 215 -0.82 6.16 19.78
C VAL A 215 -1.22 4.73 19.40
N VAL A 216 -1.42 3.89 20.42
CA VAL A 216 -1.94 2.53 20.27
C VAL A 216 -3.42 2.55 20.60
N VAL A 217 -4.23 1.97 19.71
CA VAL A 217 -5.68 1.86 19.85
C VAL A 217 -6.03 0.44 20.27
N GLU A 218 -6.56 0.26 21.47
CA GLU A 218 -7.01 -1.02 22.01
C GLU A 218 -8.52 -0.92 22.29
N GLY A 219 -9.33 -1.37 21.32
CA GLY A 219 -10.79 -1.21 21.36
C GLY A 219 -11.19 0.27 21.35
N ASN A 220 -11.84 0.73 22.42
CA ASN A 220 -12.25 2.12 22.61
C ASN A 220 -11.25 2.96 23.42
N SER A 221 -10.08 2.40 23.75
CA SER A 221 -9.04 3.09 24.53
C SER A 221 -7.86 3.50 23.64
N GLN A 222 -7.26 4.65 23.96
CA GLN A 222 -6.04 5.14 23.32
C GLN A 222 -4.96 5.35 24.39
N ARG A 223 -3.75 4.84 24.12
CA ARG A 223 -2.58 5.10 24.96
C ARG A 223 -1.43 5.60 24.12
N THR A 224 -0.71 6.58 24.66
CA THR A 224 0.56 7.04 24.08
C THR A 224 1.69 6.24 24.70
N MET A 225 2.59 5.72 23.87
CA MET A 225 3.77 5.00 24.34
C MET A 225 4.97 5.19 23.43
N GLN A 226 6.16 4.87 23.93
CA GLN A 226 7.36 4.83 23.11
C GLN A 226 7.22 3.79 21.99
N PRO A 227 7.73 4.08 20.78
CA PRO A 227 7.66 3.13 19.66
C PRO A 227 8.43 1.85 19.98
N PRO A 228 7.97 0.67 19.52
CA PRO A 228 8.76 -0.54 19.63
C PRO A 228 10.09 -0.36 18.88
N LEU A 229 11.16 -0.99 19.39
CA LEU A 229 12.52 -0.86 18.82
C LEU A 229 12.55 -1.23 17.34
N ASP A 230 11.85 -2.30 16.97
CA ASP A 230 11.76 -2.76 15.58
C ASP A 230 11.06 -1.75 14.66
N SER A 231 10.37 -0.73 15.22
CA SER A 231 9.78 0.36 14.44
C SER A 231 10.65 1.60 14.26
N CYS A 232 11.84 1.59 14.87
CA CYS A 232 12.83 2.65 14.87
C CYS A 232 13.95 2.28 13.89
N TYR A 233 13.67 2.39 12.60
CA TYR A 233 14.57 1.94 11.53
C TYR A 233 15.72 2.92 11.29
N LYS A 234 16.80 2.42 10.70
CA LYS A 234 18.02 3.17 10.35
C LYS A 234 18.38 3.09 8.87
N SER A 235 17.81 2.12 8.15
CA SER A 235 17.85 2.05 6.69
C SER A 235 16.44 2.01 6.12
N ILE A 236 16.24 2.60 4.94
CA ILE A 236 14.98 2.57 4.19
C ILE A 236 15.24 2.44 2.69
N LEU A 237 14.40 1.64 2.03
CA LEU A 237 14.27 1.55 0.59
C LEU A 237 12.80 1.75 0.22
N VAL A 238 12.51 2.65 -0.70
CA VAL A 238 11.15 2.92 -1.19
C VAL A 238 11.15 2.81 -2.71
N ILE A 239 10.27 1.93 -3.21
CA ILE A 239 10.05 1.70 -4.63
C ILE A 239 8.64 2.17 -4.99
N PRO A 240 8.45 3.02 -6.01
CA PRO A 240 7.11 3.34 -6.50
C PRO A 240 6.46 2.13 -7.14
N MET A 241 5.21 1.86 -6.80
CA MET A 241 4.33 1.02 -7.60
C MET A 241 3.84 1.87 -8.76
N SER A 242 4.49 1.76 -9.91
CA SER A 242 4.24 2.65 -11.03
C SER A 242 4.26 1.96 -12.38
N LEU A 243 3.65 2.60 -13.37
CA LEU A 243 3.76 2.20 -14.77
C LEU A 243 4.42 3.31 -15.58
N GLU A 244 5.31 2.94 -16.49
CA GLU A 244 5.93 3.88 -17.44
C GLU A 244 4.90 4.39 -18.44
N THR A 245 4.60 5.69 -18.41
CA THR A 245 3.50 6.27 -19.22
C THR A 245 3.74 6.16 -20.72
N GLY A 246 5.00 6.25 -21.17
CA GLY A 246 5.38 6.11 -22.58
C GLY A 246 5.15 4.70 -23.17
N LYS A 247 4.87 3.70 -22.33
CA LYS A 247 4.52 2.34 -22.73
C LYS A 247 3.02 2.04 -22.62
N LEU A 248 2.23 2.97 -22.09
CA LEU A 248 0.80 2.78 -21.88
C LEU A 248 0.01 3.23 -23.11
N ASP A 249 -1.11 2.54 -23.33
CA ASP A 249 -2.09 2.95 -24.32
C ASP A 249 -2.72 4.30 -23.94
N GLU A 250 -2.99 5.15 -24.93
CA GLU A 250 -3.57 6.49 -24.69
C GLU A 250 -4.93 6.42 -23.98
N ALA A 251 -5.74 5.40 -24.28
CA ALA A 251 -7.01 5.21 -23.60
C ALA A 251 -6.80 4.86 -22.12
N PHE A 252 -5.75 4.12 -21.78
CA PHE A 252 -5.40 3.82 -20.39
C PHE A 252 -4.94 5.10 -19.66
N VAL A 253 -4.03 5.86 -20.26
CA VAL A 253 -3.55 7.14 -19.70
C VAL A 253 -4.71 8.10 -19.45
N SER A 254 -5.61 8.23 -20.43
CA SER A 254 -6.80 9.07 -20.32
C SER A 254 -7.79 8.55 -19.27
N HIS A 255 -7.98 7.23 -19.15
CA HIS A 255 -8.93 6.64 -18.20
C HIS A 255 -8.54 6.90 -16.75
N PHE A 256 -7.24 6.78 -16.44
CA PHE A 256 -6.71 6.98 -15.09
C PHE A 256 -6.29 8.43 -14.81
N ASN A 257 -6.47 9.36 -15.76
CA ASN A 257 -6.02 10.75 -15.68
C ASN A 257 -4.55 10.87 -15.25
N ILE A 258 -3.70 10.03 -15.84
CA ILE A 258 -2.28 9.96 -15.49
C ILE A 258 -1.57 11.15 -16.12
N SER A 259 -0.86 11.94 -15.30
CA SER A 259 0.04 12.99 -15.82
C SER A 259 1.16 12.35 -16.64
N THR A 260 1.34 12.83 -17.86
CA THR A 260 2.44 12.40 -18.73
C THR A 260 3.76 13.11 -18.41
N GLU A 261 3.72 14.21 -17.64
CA GLU A 261 4.89 15.05 -17.34
C GLU A 261 5.96 14.32 -16.50
N SER A 262 5.53 13.42 -15.61
CA SER A 262 6.43 12.64 -14.76
C SER A 262 7.04 11.42 -15.46
N GLY A 263 6.58 11.07 -16.67
CA GLY A 263 6.94 9.82 -17.36
C GLY A 263 6.44 8.54 -16.66
N ARG A 264 5.78 8.65 -15.50
CA ARG A 264 5.34 7.52 -14.67
C ARG A 264 4.01 7.78 -13.98
N ALA A 265 3.14 6.78 -13.99
CA ALA A 265 1.90 6.73 -13.24
C ALA A 265 2.15 6.08 -11.87
N ILE A 266 2.14 6.83 -10.77
CA ILE A 266 2.38 6.28 -9.42
C ILE A 266 1.04 5.92 -8.78
N PHE A 267 0.85 4.63 -8.47
CA PHE A 267 -0.35 4.11 -7.79
C PHE A 267 -0.14 3.90 -6.29
N GLY A 268 1.12 3.87 -5.85
CA GLY A 268 1.51 3.79 -4.46
C GLY A 268 2.99 3.49 -4.30
N PHE A 269 3.38 2.98 -3.14
CA PHE A 269 4.77 2.70 -2.77
C PHE A 269 4.88 1.37 -2.04
N VAL A 270 5.92 0.59 -2.38
CA VAL A 270 6.43 -0.49 -1.53
C VAL A 270 7.62 0.07 -0.77
N SER A 271 7.57 -0.02 0.55
CA SER A 271 8.63 0.48 1.43
C SER A 271 9.19 -0.67 2.27
N PHE A 272 10.51 -0.80 2.24
CA PHE A 272 11.31 -1.69 3.07
C PHE A 272 12.05 -0.83 4.08
N ASP A 273 12.06 -1.24 5.34
CA ASP A 273 12.86 -0.56 6.34
C ASP A 273 13.50 -1.57 7.30
N HIS A 274 14.67 -1.20 7.83
CA HIS A 274 15.47 -2.10 8.66
C HIS A 274 16.16 -1.35 9.80
N ARG A 275 16.36 -2.02 10.94
CA ARG A 275 16.92 -1.45 12.18
C ARG A 275 18.44 -1.22 12.15
N HIS A 276 19.12 -1.79 11.18
CA HIS A 276 20.57 -1.62 10.95
C HIS A 276 20.83 -0.59 9.85
N VAL A 277 21.97 0.09 9.95
CA VAL A 277 22.53 0.90 8.86
C VAL A 277 23.12 0.01 7.78
N ASP A 278 23.35 0.53 6.59
CA ASP A 278 24.00 -0.16 5.46
C ASP A 278 23.38 -1.53 5.15
N PHE A 279 22.07 -1.65 5.35
CA PHE A 279 21.37 -2.92 5.21
C PHE A 279 21.04 -3.26 3.75
N PHE A 280 20.64 -2.26 2.96
CA PHE A 280 20.16 -2.49 1.60
C PHE A 280 21.30 -2.39 0.58
N ASP A 281 21.40 -3.38 -0.30
CA ASP A 281 22.26 -3.35 -1.48
C ASP A 281 21.51 -2.66 -2.62
N GLU A 282 21.99 -1.49 -3.05
CA GLU A 282 21.29 -0.67 -4.05
C GLU A 282 21.12 -1.40 -5.39
N THR A 283 22.07 -2.25 -5.80
CA THR A 283 21.99 -2.91 -7.10
C THR A 283 20.94 -4.03 -7.08
N LEU A 284 21.02 -4.90 -6.08
CA LEU A 284 20.22 -6.12 -6.01
C LEU A 284 18.84 -5.88 -5.40
N ASP A 285 18.75 -5.07 -4.35
CA ASP A 285 17.51 -4.91 -3.59
C ASP A 285 16.52 -3.99 -4.28
N VAL A 286 17.02 -2.98 -5.01
CA VAL A 286 16.18 -2.13 -5.86
C VAL A 286 15.56 -2.97 -6.96
N ALA A 287 16.35 -3.80 -7.65
CA ALA A 287 15.84 -4.66 -8.72
C ALA A 287 14.78 -5.66 -8.20
N PHE A 288 15.03 -6.29 -7.06
CA PHE A 288 14.05 -7.16 -6.39
C PHE A 288 12.80 -6.39 -5.96
N GLY A 289 12.98 -5.19 -5.40
CA GLY A 289 11.89 -4.32 -4.98
C GLY A 289 10.98 -3.89 -6.13
N TYR A 290 11.53 -3.64 -7.32
CA TYR A 290 10.73 -3.36 -8.53
C TYR A 290 9.90 -4.56 -8.97
N ILE A 291 10.43 -5.78 -8.93
CA ILE A 291 9.65 -6.98 -9.28
C ILE A 291 8.42 -7.11 -8.38
N LEU A 292 8.58 -6.85 -7.08
CA LEU A 292 7.47 -6.81 -6.12
C LEU A 292 6.49 -5.67 -6.41
N ALA A 293 7.01 -4.45 -6.60
CA ALA A 293 6.21 -3.26 -6.84
C ALA A 293 5.38 -3.36 -8.12
N ASP A 294 5.96 -3.88 -9.20
CA ASP A 294 5.29 -4.08 -10.48
C ASP A 294 4.14 -5.07 -10.33
N ILE A 295 4.36 -6.23 -9.71
CA ILE A 295 3.30 -7.23 -9.48
C ILE A 295 2.18 -6.66 -8.62
N LEU A 296 2.50 -6.01 -7.50
CA LEU A 296 1.48 -5.44 -6.60
C LEU A 296 0.73 -4.28 -7.26
N SER A 297 1.37 -3.51 -8.15
CA SER A 297 0.72 -2.44 -8.90
C SER A 297 -0.41 -2.97 -9.77
N LEU A 298 -0.27 -4.16 -10.36
CA LEU A 298 -1.30 -4.76 -11.21
C LEU A 298 -2.58 -5.06 -10.44
N TYR A 299 -2.47 -5.55 -9.19
CA TYR A 299 -3.63 -5.75 -8.33
C TYR A 299 -4.30 -4.42 -7.94
N LEU A 300 -3.52 -3.38 -7.64
CA LEU A 300 -4.07 -2.05 -7.35
C LEU A 300 -4.79 -1.44 -8.54
N ILE A 301 -4.23 -1.59 -9.74
CA ILE A 301 -4.87 -1.10 -10.98
C ILE A 301 -6.21 -1.81 -11.19
N GLN A 302 -6.29 -3.13 -10.97
CA GLN A 302 -7.57 -3.86 -11.05
C GLN A 302 -8.57 -3.32 -10.02
N GLN A 303 -8.14 -3.08 -8.79
CA GLN A 303 -9.00 -2.50 -7.77
C GLN A 303 -9.53 -1.12 -8.19
N LEU A 304 -8.65 -0.24 -8.69
CA LEU A 304 -9.03 1.09 -9.20
C LEU A 304 -9.99 0.99 -10.40
N THR A 305 -9.73 0.05 -11.32
CA THR A 305 -10.56 -0.19 -12.53
C THR A 305 -12.00 -0.53 -12.16
N TYR A 306 -12.20 -1.44 -11.22
CA TYR A 306 -13.54 -1.90 -10.84
C TYR A 306 -14.25 -1.01 -9.82
N THR A 307 -13.53 -0.07 -9.20
CA THR A 307 -14.08 0.85 -8.19
C THR A 307 -14.04 2.30 -8.67
N GLN A 308 -12.97 3.03 -8.38
CA GLN A 308 -12.83 4.48 -8.57
C GLN A 308 -13.06 4.93 -10.02
N TYR A 309 -12.62 4.15 -11.00
CA TYR A 309 -12.77 4.49 -12.43
C TYR A 309 -13.93 3.75 -13.12
N SER A 310 -14.77 3.05 -12.35
CA SER A 310 -15.92 2.32 -12.85
C SER A 310 -17.21 3.13 -12.67
N SER A 311 -17.79 3.57 -13.80
CA SER A 311 -19.07 4.28 -13.80
C SER A 311 -20.22 3.44 -13.23
N ILE A 312 -20.21 2.13 -13.46
CA ILE A 312 -21.19 1.18 -12.90
C ILE A 312 -21.10 1.15 -11.38
N TYR A 313 -19.88 1.06 -10.83
CA TYR A 313 -19.66 1.04 -9.39
C TYR A 313 -20.12 2.37 -8.77
N TYR A 314 -19.72 3.49 -9.37
CA TYR A 314 -20.14 4.82 -8.91
C TYR A 314 -21.66 5.00 -8.90
N GLN A 315 -22.35 4.59 -9.96
CA GLN A 315 -23.82 4.66 -10.06
C GLN A 315 -24.48 3.77 -9.02
N ALA A 316 -23.99 2.53 -8.83
CA ALA A 316 -24.50 1.62 -7.84
C ALA A 316 -24.35 2.17 -6.41
N ALA A 317 -23.15 2.63 -6.04
CA ALA A 317 -22.88 3.23 -4.73
C ALA A 317 -23.74 4.47 -4.48
N THR A 318 -23.86 5.35 -5.48
CA THR A 318 -24.69 6.55 -5.41
C THR A 318 -26.16 6.19 -5.20
N LEU A 319 -26.69 5.22 -5.96
CA LEU A 319 -28.08 4.79 -5.83
C LEU A 319 -28.36 4.17 -4.46
N LEU A 320 -27.46 3.33 -3.94
CA LEU A 320 -27.58 2.75 -2.60
C LEU A 320 -27.61 3.81 -1.50
N SER A 321 -26.74 4.82 -1.58
CA SER A 321 -26.74 5.95 -0.64
C SER A 321 -28.08 6.69 -0.63
N HIS A 322 -28.71 6.90 -1.79
CA HIS A 322 -30.05 7.50 -1.87
C HIS A 322 -31.17 6.61 -1.32
N LEU A 323 -30.98 5.29 -1.35
CA LEU A 323 -31.93 4.32 -0.80
C LEU A 323 -31.75 4.12 0.72
N GLY A 324 -30.75 4.76 1.34
CA GLY A 324 -30.46 4.63 2.77
C GLY A 324 -29.79 3.31 3.14
N HIS A 325 -29.03 2.73 2.21
CA HIS A 325 -28.21 1.54 2.43
C HIS A 325 -26.76 1.89 2.74
#